data_AF-Q1PXA6-F1
#
_entry.id   AF-Q1PXA6-F1
#
_cell.length_a   1.000
_cell.length_b   1.000
_cell.length_c   1.000
_cell.angle_alpha   90.00
_cell.angle_beta   90.00
_cell.angle_gamma   90.00
#
_symmetry.space_group_name_H-M   'P 1'
#
loop_
_entity.id
_entity.type
_entity.pdbx_description
1 polymer ?
#
loop_
_entity_poly.entity_id
_entity_poly.type
_entity_poly.pdbx_seq_one_letter_code
_entity_poly.pdbx_strand_id
1 'polypeptide(L)'
;MLTGNAAAAWGARLAEVDYVPTYPITPQTEIIEKLVYWINNGEMDAMFVSLESEHSMITAAGAANVTGVRVFTATSSQCLLYGYEMLYTVAGWCAP
;
A
#
# COMPACT_ATOMS: atom_id res chain seq x y z
N MET A 1 2.03 13.10 20.30
CA MET A 1 1.77 13.56 18.92
C MET A 1 2.27 12.50 17.95
N LEU A 2 1.54 12.25 16.87
CA LEU A 2 1.92 11.29 15.82
C LEU A 2 2.52 12.04 14.61
N THR A 3 3.43 11.39 13.88
CA THR A 3 3.87 11.87 12.55
C THR A 3 2.77 11.61 11.52
N GLY A 4 2.82 12.28 10.37
CA GLY A 4 1.87 12.05 9.27
C GLY A 4 1.92 10.60 8.77
N ASN A 5 3.11 10.03 8.62
CA ASN A 5 3.31 8.62 8.26
C ASN A 5 2.69 7.67 9.30
N ALA A 6 2.89 7.95 10.59
CA ALA A 6 2.25 7.17 11.64
C ALA A 6 0.73 7.22 11.53
N ALA A 7 0.16 8.41 11.30
CA ALA A 7 -1.27 8.60 11.16
C ALA A 7 -1.82 7.83 9.93
N ALA A 8 -1.11 7.83 8.81
CA ALA A 8 -1.49 7.06 7.62
C ALA A 8 -1.50 5.54 7.90
N ALA A 9 -0.46 5.03 8.57
CA ALA A 9 -0.40 3.61 8.97
C ALA A 9 -1.57 3.24 9.91
N TRP A 10 -1.88 4.09 10.89
CA TRP A 10 -3.06 3.91 11.74
C TRP A 10 -4.36 3.91 10.94
N GLY A 11 -4.50 4.79 9.95
CA GLY A 11 -5.64 4.79 9.04
C GLY A 11 -5.81 3.46 8.31
N ALA A 12 -4.74 2.93 7.73
CA ALA A 12 -4.76 1.63 7.06
C ALA A 12 -5.13 0.48 8.00
N ARG A 13 -4.59 0.47 9.23
CA ARG A 13 -4.92 -0.54 10.25
C ARG A 13 -6.38 -0.47 10.69
N LEU A 14 -6.88 0.74 11.01
CA LEU A 14 -8.27 0.94 11.44
C LEU A 14 -9.27 0.71 10.29
N ALA A 15 -8.83 0.86 9.05
CA ALA A 15 -9.60 0.49 7.88
C ALA A 15 -9.60 -1.02 7.62
N GLU A 16 -9.00 -1.87 8.45
CA GLU A 16 -8.98 -3.33 8.28
C GLU A 16 -8.56 -3.72 6.86
N VAL A 17 -7.41 -3.21 6.40
CA VAL A 17 -6.84 -3.56 5.11
C VAL A 17 -6.33 -4.99 5.14
N ASP A 18 -6.68 -5.77 4.12
CA ASP A 18 -6.30 -7.18 4.01
C ASP A 18 -4.99 -7.39 3.23
N TYR A 19 -4.64 -6.48 2.31
CA TYR A 19 -3.47 -6.61 1.43
C TYR A 19 -2.65 -5.33 1.33
N VAL A 20 -1.34 -5.45 1.50
CA VAL A 20 -0.39 -4.33 1.49
C VAL A 20 0.76 -4.64 0.51
N PRO A 21 0.57 -4.37 -0.80
CA PRO A 21 1.64 -4.43 -1.79
C PRO A 21 2.55 -3.20 -1.64
N THR A 22 3.87 -3.40 -1.59
CA THR A 22 4.81 -2.30 -1.32
C THR A 22 6.07 -2.35 -2.17
N TYR A 23 6.64 -1.17 -2.38
CA TYR A 23 8.00 -0.96 -2.85
C TYR A 23 8.68 0.10 -1.96
N PRO A 24 9.92 -0.13 -1.50
CA PRO A 24 10.59 0.78 -0.57
C PRO A 24 11.10 2.05 -1.25
N ILE A 25 10.61 3.21 -0.84
CA ILE A 25 11.15 4.52 -1.24
C ILE A 25 11.01 5.56 -0.11
N THR A 26 12.02 6.40 0.11
CA THR A 26 11.93 7.50 1.08
C THR A 26 11.01 8.62 0.57
N PRO A 27 10.24 9.31 1.43
CA PRO A 27 10.16 9.24 2.90
C PRO A 27 9.07 8.31 3.46
N GLN A 28 8.42 7.48 2.64
CA GLN A 28 7.27 6.68 3.09
C GLN A 28 7.61 5.45 3.92
N THR A 29 8.89 5.08 3.98
CA THR A 29 9.37 3.84 4.58
C THR A 29 8.82 3.62 6.00
N GLU A 30 8.64 4.69 6.77
CA GLU A 30 8.07 4.63 8.13
C GLU A 30 6.63 4.07 8.17
N ILE A 31 5.82 4.30 7.13
CA ILE A 31 4.46 3.73 7.02
C ILE A 31 4.55 2.21 6.90
N ILE A 32 5.40 1.74 5.98
CA ILE A 32 5.63 0.34 5.67
C ILE A 32 6.17 -0.40 6.90
N GLU A 33 7.19 0.16 7.56
CA GLU A 33 7.80 -0.41 8.76
C GLU A 33 6.78 -0.62 9.89
N LYS A 34 5.85 0.33 10.09
CA LYS A 34 4.79 0.21 11.11
C LYS A 34 3.76 -0.86 10.77
N LEU A 35 3.31 -0.94 9.52
CA LEU A 35 2.37 -1.97 9.09
C LEU A 35 2.99 -3.37 9.23
N VAL A 36 4.23 -3.55 8.78
CA VAL A 36 4.96 -4.82 8.93
C VAL A 36 5.14 -5.19 10.40
N TYR A 37 5.43 -4.23 11.26
CA TYR A 37 5.53 -4.47 12.71
C TYR A 37 4.23 -5.03 13.29
N TRP A 38 3.08 -4.43 12.96
CA TRP A 38 1.79 -4.92 13.46
C TRP A 38 1.41 -6.27 12.87
N ILE A 39 1.65 -6.50 11.59
CA ILE A 39 1.38 -7.80 10.93
C ILE A 39 2.21 -8.91 11.59
N ASN A 40 3.51 -8.69 11.76
CA ASN A 40 4.41 -9.69 12.36
C ASN A 40 4.09 -10.00 13.83
N ASN A 41 3.51 -9.04 14.56
CA ASN A 41 3.09 -9.24 15.95
C ASN A 41 1.67 -9.81 16.08
N GLY A 42 0.97 -10.10 14.97
CA GLY A 42 -0.42 -10.56 14.99
C GLY A 42 -1.42 -9.48 15.44
N GLU A 43 -1.02 -8.21 15.38
CA GLU A 43 -1.82 -7.05 15.76
C GLU A 43 -2.68 -6.49 14.61
N MET A 44 -2.42 -6.95 13.39
CA MET A 44 -3.13 -6.64 12.15
C MET A 44 -3.14 -7.89 11.27
N ASP A 45 -4.32 -8.35 10.88
CA ASP A 45 -4.49 -9.50 9.98
C ASP A 45 -4.47 -9.01 8.54
N ALA A 46 -3.28 -8.96 7.94
CA ALA A 46 -3.09 -8.50 6.58
C ALA A 46 -1.88 -9.17 5.94
N MET A 47 -1.95 -9.36 4.62
CA MET A 47 -0.85 -9.89 3.84
C MET A 47 0.06 -8.76 3.33
N PHE A 48 1.31 -8.79 3.76
CA PHE A 48 2.35 -7.89 3.29
C PHE A 48 3.14 -8.51 2.14
N VAL A 49 3.28 -7.81 1.01
CA VAL A 49 4.09 -8.28 -0.13
C VAL A 49 5.00 -7.18 -0.62
N SER A 50 6.30 -7.47 -0.66
CA SER A 50 7.30 -6.62 -1.32
C SER A 50 7.35 -6.97 -2.81
N LEU A 51 7.26 -5.95 -3.65
CA LEU A 51 7.28 -6.09 -5.11
C LEU A 51 8.57 -5.49 -5.69
N GLU A 52 8.77 -5.68 -6.98
CA GLU A 52 9.99 -5.27 -7.69
C GLU A 52 9.95 -3.83 -8.22
N SER A 53 8.76 -3.21 -8.28
CA SER A 53 8.55 -1.86 -8.77
C SER A 53 7.22 -1.26 -8.31
N GLU A 54 7.10 0.07 -8.35
CA GLU A 54 5.82 0.76 -8.19
C GLU A 54 4.78 0.43 -9.26
N HIS A 55 5.24 0.13 -10.47
CA HIS A 55 4.35 -0.30 -11.55
C HIS A 55 3.68 -1.62 -11.17
N SER A 56 4.47 -2.62 -10.77
CA SER A 56 3.96 -3.89 -10.24
C SER A 56 3.13 -3.69 -8.97
N MET A 57 3.50 -2.73 -8.11
CA MET A 57 2.80 -2.40 -6.88
C MET A 57 1.38 -1.88 -7.09
N ILE A 58 1.21 -0.88 -7.96
CA ILE A 58 -0.12 -0.33 -8.28
C ILE A 58 -0.95 -1.38 -9.04
N THR A 59 -0.31 -2.16 -9.92
CA THR A 59 -0.96 -3.27 -10.62
C THR A 59 -1.51 -4.31 -9.65
N ALA A 60 -0.68 -4.78 -8.72
CA ALA A 60 -1.08 -5.75 -7.70
C ALA A 60 -2.18 -5.18 -6.79
N ALA A 61 -2.11 -3.89 -6.47
CA ALA A 61 -3.14 -3.25 -5.66
C ALA A 61 -4.51 -3.24 -6.35
N GLY A 62 -4.56 -2.78 -7.60
CA GLY A 62 -5.80 -2.80 -8.38
C GLY A 62 -6.32 -4.22 -8.63
N ALA A 63 -5.43 -5.15 -8.97
CA ALA A 63 -5.78 -6.54 -9.22
C ALA A 63 -6.31 -7.26 -7.98
N ALA A 64 -5.74 -6.99 -6.80
CA ALA A 64 -6.27 -7.52 -5.55
C ALA A 64 -7.64 -6.90 -5.23
N ASN A 65 -7.78 -5.59 -5.39
CA ASN A 65 -9.04 -4.90 -5.09
C ASN A 65 -10.23 -5.44 -5.92
N VAL A 66 -10.04 -5.68 -7.22
CA VAL A 66 -11.13 -6.22 -8.08
C VAL A 66 -11.60 -7.61 -7.67
N THR A 67 -10.85 -8.33 -6.81
CA THR A 67 -11.28 -9.61 -6.24
C THR A 67 -12.07 -9.46 -4.93
N GLY A 68 -12.29 -8.22 -4.47
CA GLY A 68 -13.04 -7.89 -3.25
C GLY A 68 -12.17 -7.67 -2.00
N VAL A 69 -10.84 -7.62 -2.16
CA VAL A 69 -9.88 -7.46 -1.06
C VAL A 69 -9.64 -5.98 -0.79
N ARG A 70 -9.63 -5.54 0.48
CA ARG A 70 -9.28 -4.15 0.79
C ARG A 70 -7.78 -3.97 0.74
N VAL A 71 -7.32 -2.96 -0.01
CA VAL A 71 -5.90 -2.74 -0.27
C VAL A 71 -5.42 -1.38 0.23
N PHE A 72 -4.19 -1.32 0.71
CA PHE A 72 -3.49 -0.07 0.97
C PHE A 72 -2.06 -0.13 0.44
N THR A 73 -1.63 0.94 -0.22
CA THR A 73 -0.25 1.11 -0.66
C THR A 73 0.16 2.58 -0.55
N ALA A 74 1.48 2.83 -0.56
CA ALA A 74 2.05 4.16 -0.58
C ALA A 74 3.22 4.20 -1.56
N THR A 75 3.38 5.31 -2.28
CA THR A 75 4.62 5.64 -3.02
C THR A 75 5.00 7.12 -2.85
N SER A 76 6.15 7.55 -3.38
CA SER A 76 6.64 8.93 -3.29
C SER A 76 7.45 9.34 -4.53
N SER A 77 7.31 10.61 -4.95
CA SER A 77 8.19 11.26 -5.94
C SER A 77 8.31 10.50 -7.28
N GLN A 78 9.52 10.20 -7.75
CA GLN A 78 9.81 9.56 -9.04
C GLN A 78 9.16 8.18 -9.19
N CYS A 79 8.97 7.48 -8.07
CA CYS A 79 8.35 6.18 -8.02
C CYS A 79 6.84 6.27 -8.35
N LEU A 80 6.17 7.34 -7.93
CA LEU A 80 4.80 7.63 -8.37
C LEU A 80 4.73 7.83 -9.90
N LEU A 81 5.70 8.54 -10.47
CA LEU A 81 5.78 8.74 -11.92
C LEU A 81 6.10 7.44 -12.66
N TYR A 82 6.88 6.55 -12.05
CA TYR A 82 7.22 5.26 -12.64
C TYR A 82 5.99 4.35 -12.77
N GLY A 83 5.10 4.35 -11.77
CA GLY A 83 3.82 3.63 -11.81
C GLY A 83 2.67 4.37 -12.49
N TYR A 84 2.93 5.52 -13.15
CA TYR A 84 1.89 6.44 -13.61
C TYR A 84 0.91 5.85 -14.63
N GLU A 85 1.39 4.96 -15.50
CA GLU A 85 0.55 4.21 -16.44
C GLU A 85 -0.58 3.46 -15.71
N MET A 86 -0.25 2.83 -14.59
CA MET A 86 -1.18 1.99 -13.85
C MET A 86 -2.25 2.78 -13.10
N LEU A 87 -2.01 4.06 -12.79
CA LEU A 87 -3.03 4.91 -12.15
C LEU A 87 -4.29 5.04 -13.03
N TYR A 88 -4.11 5.25 -14.34
CA TYR A 88 -5.24 5.33 -15.27
C TYR A 88 -5.93 3.98 -15.46
N THR A 89 -5.14 2.92 -15.57
CA THR A 89 -5.65 1.56 -15.73
C THR A 89 -6.52 1.15 -14.55
N VAL A 90 -6.01 1.29 -13.32
CA VAL A 90 -6.74 0.92 -12.09
C VAL A 90 -7.96 1.80 -11.86
N ALA A 91 -7.86 3.12 -12.11
CA ALA A 91 -9.01 4.01 -12.04
C ALA A 91 -10.11 3.62 -13.06
N GLY A 92 -9.72 3.20 -14.26
CA GLY A 92 -10.64 2.70 -15.28
C GLY A 92 -11.34 1.39 -14.91
N TRP A 93 -10.76 0.59 -14.02
CA TRP A 93 -11.39 -0.61 -13.47
C TRP A 93 -12.43 -0.31 -12.38
N CYS A 94 -12.54 0.94 -11.93
CA CYS A 94 -13.35 1.33 -10.77
C CYS A 94 -12.98 0.52 -9.51
N ALA A 95 -11.70 0.24 -9.32
CA ALA A 95 -11.16 -0.48 -8.16
C ALA A 95 -10.81 0.52 -7.04
N PRO A 96 -11.58 0.59 -5.94
CA PRO A 96 -11.36 1.55 -4.84
C PRO A 96 -10.08 1.36 -4.02
#